data_AF-A0A5J4ZKI7-F1
#
_entry.id   AF-A0A5J4ZKI7-F1
#
_cell.length_a   1.000
_cell.length_b   1.000
_cell.length_c   1.000
_cell.angle_alpha   90.00
_cell.angle_beta   90.00
_cell.angle_gamma   90.00
#
_symmetry.space_group_name_H-M   'P 1'
#
loop_
_entity.id
_entity.type
_entity.pdbx_description
1 polymer ?
#
loop_
_entity_poly.entity_id
_entity_poly.type
_entity_poly.pdbx_seq_one_letter_code
_entity_poly.pdbx_strand_id
1 'polypeptide(L)'
;MQGLEKVEVFIYFIDSILELHPFNRTEEVYHVTVMPCYDKKLEAARDDFVFQVESQGESNENTGLKITEVDAVLTSGEVLDLIQLKSVDFKALEESALDKLVTNIDEEGTLYGVYGSSGGYADTIFRYAAKTLFGIEIKGPLEFKTIRNSDFREVSLEVGGETVLKFALCYGFRNLQNIVRKIKIGKCDYDFLEVMACPSGCLNGGGQIKPKPGQSAKELIQSLETIYMENVLVADPFENPLIKSLYDEWLEQPGSEKAKGLMHTEYHPVVKSITAQLQNW
;
A
#
# COMPACT_ATOMS: atom_id res chain seq x y z
N MET A 1 -4.76 -20.88 0.75
CA MET A 1 -4.86 -19.46 0.35
C MET A 1 -3.86 -18.68 1.18
N GLN A 2 -2.62 -18.58 0.72
CA GLN A 2 -1.57 -17.78 1.33
C GLN A 2 -0.92 -17.02 0.18
N GLY A 3 -1.04 -15.71 0.23
CA GLY A 3 -0.68 -14.80 -0.83
C GLY A 3 -1.35 -13.49 -0.50
N LEU A 4 -0.63 -12.65 0.24
CA LEU A 4 -0.98 -11.25 0.44
C LEU A 4 0.03 -10.44 -0.38
N GLU A 5 -0.49 -9.40 -1.03
CA GLU A 5 0.23 -8.55 -1.97
C GLU A 5 1.28 -7.71 -1.22
N LYS A 6 2.49 -7.63 -1.77
CA LYS A 6 3.49 -6.65 -1.34
C LYS A 6 2.98 -5.25 -1.72
N VAL A 7 2.98 -4.34 -0.75
CA VAL A 7 2.54 -2.94 -0.95
C VAL A 7 3.61 -2.12 -1.68
N GLU A 8 4.82 -2.65 -1.86
CA GLU A 8 5.90 -2.00 -2.63
C GLU A 8 6.48 -2.98 -3.64
N VAL A 9 6.29 -2.67 -4.93
CA VAL A 9 6.93 -3.37 -6.05
C VAL A 9 7.80 -2.38 -6.82
N PHE A 10 8.39 -1.42 -6.11
CA PHE A 10 9.12 -0.35 -6.78
C PHE A 10 10.54 -0.79 -7.16
N ILE A 11 11.23 -1.55 -6.31
CA ILE A 11 12.61 -1.97 -6.62
C ILE A 11 12.69 -3.02 -7.70
N TYR A 12 11.78 -3.99 -7.74
CA TYR A 12 11.76 -4.97 -8.82
C TYR A 12 11.57 -4.32 -10.19
N PHE A 13 10.75 -3.28 -10.26
CA PHE A 13 10.58 -2.51 -11.49
C PHE A 13 11.85 -1.72 -11.82
N ILE A 14 12.55 -1.15 -10.83
CA ILE A 14 13.84 -0.49 -11.05
C ILE A 14 14.89 -1.48 -11.56
N ASP A 15 14.97 -2.70 -11.02
CA ASP A 15 15.93 -3.72 -11.49
C ASP A 15 15.69 -4.07 -12.97
N SER A 16 14.42 -4.21 -13.37
CA SER A 16 14.03 -4.45 -14.77
C SER A 16 14.25 -3.22 -15.69
N ILE A 17 14.03 -1.99 -15.19
CA ILE A 17 14.42 -0.75 -15.89
C ILE A 17 15.94 -0.68 -16.04
N LEU A 18 16.70 -1.07 -15.02
CA LEU A 18 18.16 -0.99 -15.02
C LEU A 18 18.77 -2.08 -15.91
N GLU A 19 18.15 -3.24 -16.05
CA GLU A 19 18.49 -4.19 -17.12
C GLU A 19 18.27 -3.58 -18.53
N LEU A 20 17.31 -2.66 -18.69
CA LEU A 20 17.07 -1.90 -19.93
C LEU A 20 17.97 -0.65 -20.08
N HIS A 21 18.61 -0.18 -19.00
CA HIS A 21 19.52 0.98 -19.00
C HIS A 21 20.94 0.56 -18.56
N PRO A 22 21.90 0.42 -19.50
CA PRO A 22 23.21 -0.20 -19.25
C PRO A 22 24.19 0.59 -18.36
N PHE A 23 23.73 1.55 -17.55
CA PHE A 23 24.58 2.52 -16.86
C PHE A 23 24.56 2.47 -15.33
N ASN A 24 23.60 1.82 -14.67
CA ASN A 24 23.61 1.72 -13.20
C ASN A 24 23.51 0.26 -12.77
N ARG A 25 24.37 -0.14 -11.84
CA ARG A 25 24.26 -1.43 -11.18
C ARG A 25 23.25 -1.33 -10.04
N THR A 26 22.52 -2.39 -9.75
CA THR A 26 21.47 -2.40 -8.70
C THR A 26 22.02 -1.96 -7.35
N GLU A 27 23.28 -2.28 -7.05
CA GLU A 27 23.96 -1.86 -5.82
C GLU A 27 24.25 -0.35 -5.71
N GLU A 28 24.07 0.40 -6.78
CA GLU A 28 24.28 1.86 -6.82
C GLU A 28 22.96 2.63 -6.64
N VAL A 29 21.82 1.93 -6.57
CA VAL A 29 20.51 2.54 -6.31
C VAL A 29 20.30 2.67 -4.81
N TYR A 30 19.87 3.86 -4.38
CA TYR A 30 19.38 4.10 -3.03
C TYR A 30 17.90 4.50 -3.09
N HIS A 31 17.01 3.58 -2.71
CA HIS A 31 15.57 3.75 -2.78
C HIS A 31 15.01 4.33 -1.47
N VAL A 32 14.46 5.53 -1.57
CA VAL A 32 13.78 6.22 -0.47
C VAL A 32 12.31 6.38 -0.77
N THR A 33 11.45 6.02 0.18
CA THR A 33 10.00 6.18 0.08
C THR A 33 9.46 7.15 1.14
N VAL A 34 8.43 7.93 0.79
CA VAL A 34 7.77 8.87 1.71
C VAL A 34 6.39 8.32 2.09
N MET A 35 6.19 8.05 3.37
CA MET A 35 5.06 7.27 3.86
C MET A 35 4.36 7.93 5.06
N PRO A 36 3.03 7.87 5.17
CA PRO A 36 2.32 8.49 6.28
C PRO A 36 2.44 7.71 7.61
N CYS A 37 3.19 6.60 7.64
CA CYS A 37 3.19 5.63 8.74
C CYS A 37 4.59 5.22 9.19
N TYR A 38 4.80 5.14 10.51
CA TYR A 38 6.04 4.61 11.08
C TYR A 38 6.19 3.10 10.90
N ASP A 39 5.07 2.35 10.89
CA ASP A 39 5.11 0.90 10.73
C ASP A 39 5.72 0.48 9.39
N LYS A 40 5.69 1.37 8.40
CA LYS A 40 6.31 1.14 7.10
C LYS A 40 7.85 1.04 7.18
N LYS A 41 8.47 1.68 8.19
CA LYS A 41 9.91 1.46 8.52
C LYS A 41 10.17 0.03 8.99
N LEU A 42 9.26 -0.53 9.79
CA LEU A 42 9.36 -1.90 10.28
C LEU A 42 9.10 -2.90 9.15
N GLU A 43 8.18 -2.57 8.25
CA GLU A 43 7.90 -3.36 7.05
C GLU A 43 9.14 -3.43 6.14
N ALA A 44 9.72 -2.28 5.77
CA ALA A 44 10.94 -2.20 4.96
C ALA A 44 12.14 -2.94 5.58
N ALA A 45 12.20 -3.03 6.92
CA ALA A 45 13.29 -3.70 7.63
C ALA A 45 13.14 -5.23 7.73
N ARG A 46 12.11 -5.84 7.12
CA ARG A 46 11.91 -7.29 7.14
C ARG A 46 12.96 -7.99 6.28
N ASP A 47 13.51 -9.10 6.79
CA ASP A 47 14.42 -9.97 6.03
C ASP A 47 13.77 -10.53 4.75
N ASP A 48 12.42 -10.61 4.70
CA ASP A 48 11.64 -11.02 3.52
C ASP A 48 11.82 -10.09 2.31
N PHE A 49 12.33 -8.87 2.52
CA PHE A 49 12.52 -7.84 1.50
C PHE A 49 14.01 -7.55 1.25
N VAL A 50 14.87 -8.54 1.51
CA VAL A 50 16.29 -8.50 1.21
C VAL A 50 16.62 -9.54 0.14
N PHE A 51 17.18 -9.08 -0.97
CA PHE A 51 17.61 -9.89 -2.09
C PHE A 51 19.08 -10.25 -1.99
N GLN A 52 19.44 -11.37 -2.61
CA GLN A 52 20.82 -11.73 -2.86
C GLN A 52 21.07 -11.64 -4.36
N VAL A 53 21.97 -10.76 -4.76
CA VAL A 53 22.43 -10.66 -6.15
C VAL A 53 23.80 -11.31 -6.23
N GLU A 54 23.95 -12.23 -7.19
CA GLU A 54 25.24 -12.83 -7.50
C GLU A 54 26.11 -11.78 -8.21
N SER A 55 27.19 -11.35 -7.55
CA SER A 55 28.16 -10.44 -8.14
C SER A 55 28.88 -11.15 -9.29
N GLN A 56 28.70 -10.68 -10.53
CA GLN A 56 29.45 -11.16 -11.70
C GLN A 56 30.92 -10.66 -11.69
N GLY A 57 31.65 -10.92 -10.60
CA GLY A 57 33.08 -10.63 -10.45
C GLY A 57 33.90 -11.92 -10.41
N GLU A 58 35.05 -11.94 -11.10
CA GLU A 58 35.95 -13.09 -11.29
C GLU A 58 36.62 -13.66 -10.00
N SER A 59 36.19 -13.26 -8.81
CA SER A 59 36.71 -13.79 -7.54
C SER A 59 35.78 -14.89 -7.01
N ASN A 60 36.33 -16.10 -6.84
CA ASN A 60 35.70 -17.29 -6.23
C ASN A 60 35.34 -17.13 -4.73
N GLU A 61 34.88 -15.96 -4.31
CA GLU A 61 34.28 -15.76 -2.98
C GLU A 61 32.79 -15.51 -3.18
N ASN A 62 32.00 -16.52 -2.81
CA ASN A 62 30.54 -16.55 -2.94
C ASN A 62 29.88 -15.64 -1.88
N THR A 63 30.27 -14.37 -1.83
CA THR A 63 29.66 -13.35 -0.97
C THR A 63 28.62 -12.61 -1.80
N GLY A 64 27.44 -13.21 -1.96
CA GLY A 64 26.31 -12.57 -2.63
C GLY A 64 26.00 -11.22 -1.96
N LEU A 65 25.83 -10.18 -2.78
CA LEU A 65 25.52 -8.85 -2.29
C LEU A 65 24.06 -8.82 -1.82
N LYS A 66 23.82 -8.28 -0.62
CA LYS A 66 22.47 -8.10 -0.09
C LYS A 66 21.92 -6.74 -0.46
N ILE A 67 20.78 -6.71 -1.14
CA ILE A 67 20.08 -5.48 -1.56
C ILE A 67 18.70 -5.45 -0.91
N THR A 68 18.33 -4.35 -0.30
CA THR A 68 17.01 -4.15 0.33
C THR A 68 16.00 -3.57 -0.66
N GLU A 69 14.72 -3.97 -0.60
CA GLU A 69 13.62 -3.37 -1.38
C GLU A 69 13.39 -1.89 -1.10
N VAL A 70 13.78 -1.39 0.08
CA VAL A 70 13.63 0.01 0.47
C VAL A 70 14.77 0.32 1.42
N ASP A 71 15.69 1.22 1.03
CA ASP A 71 16.83 1.58 1.88
C ASP A 71 16.44 2.54 3.00
N ALA A 72 15.47 3.42 2.75
CA ALA A 72 14.96 4.33 3.75
C ALA A 72 13.48 4.66 3.57
N VAL A 73 12.76 4.72 4.69
CA VAL A 73 11.39 5.23 4.75
C VAL A 73 11.42 6.54 5.53
N LEU A 74 11.04 7.63 4.88
CA LEU A 74 10.80 8.92 5.50
C LEU A 74 9.31 9.10 5.72
N THR A 75 8.92 9.69 6.85
CA THR A 75 7.54 10.07 7.07
C THR A 75 7.24 11.48 6.57
N SER A 76 5.98 11.79 6.29
CA SER A 76 5.56 13.16 5.91
C SER A 76 6.01 14.20 6.95
N GLY A 77 6.00 13.85 8.24
CA GLY A 77 6.53 14.68 9.33
C GLY A 77 8.05 14.88 9.25
N GLU A 78 8.81 13.81 9.00
CA GLU A 78 10.27 13.90 8.86
C GLU A 78 10.69 14.70 7.62
N VAL A 79 9.93 14.60 6.51
CA VAL A 79 10.16 15.44 5.33
C VAL A 79 9.94 16.93 5.67
N LEU A 80 8.89 17.25 6.43
CA LEU A 80 8.67 18.61 6.92
C LEU A 80 9.84 19.10 7.79
N ASP A 81 10.33 18.27 8.71
CA ASP A 81 11.47 18.61 9.57
C ASP A 81 12.74 18.88 8.75
N LEU A 82 12.99 18.10 7.68
CA LEU A 82 14.11 18.32 6.76
C LEU A 82 13.99 19.65 6.00
N ILE A 83 12.80 19.97 5.50
CA ILE A 83 12.53 21.26 4.82
C ILE A 83 12.81 22.43 5.77
N GLN A 84 12.32 22.34 7.01
CA GLN A 84 12.54 23.37 8.04
C GLN A 84 14.02 23.49 8.41
N LEU A 85 14.73 22.37 8.57
CA LEU A 85 16.16 22.35 8.87
C LEU A 85 16.98 23.05 7.77
N LYS A 86 16.59 22.89 6.51
CA LYS A 86 17.25 23.53 5.37
C LYS A 86 16.89 25.02 5.20
N SER A 87 15.93 25.54 6.00
CA SER A 87 15.45 26.92 5.92
C SER A 87 15.02 27.33 4.50
N VAL A 88 14.43 26.38 3.76
CA VAL A 88 13.92 26.59 2.40
C VAL A 88 12.48 27.10 2.47
N ASP A 89 12.16 28.16 1.73
CA ASP A 89 10.77 28.56 1.51
C ASP A 89 10.13 27.63 0.47
N PHE A 90 9.61 26.50 0.95
CA PHE A 90 9.04 25.45 0.10
C PHE A 90 7.92 25.96 -0.82
N LYS A 91 7.17 26.98 -0.39
CA LYS A 91 6.05 27.53 -1.18
C LYS A 91 6.51 28.40 -2.34
N ALA A 92 7.76 28.87 -2.30
CA ALA A 92 8.35 29.70 -3.32
C ALA A 92 9.20 28.91 -4.32
N LEU A 93 9.31 27.58 -4.15
CA LEU A 93 10.04 26.73 -5.09
C LEU A 93 9.30 26.63 -6.43
N GLU A 94 10.07 26.58 -7.50
CA GLU A 94 9.54 26.28 -8.84
C GLU A 94 9.09 24.82 -8.91
N GLU A 95 7.96 24.58 -9.58
CA GLU A 95 7.46 23.23 -9.84
C GLU A 95 8.43 22.48 -10.76
N SER A 96 8.68 21.21 -10.45
CA SER A 96 9.46 20.30 -11.28
C SER A 96 8.59 19.15 -11.75
N ALA A 97 8.82 18.69 -12.97
CA ALA A 97 8.21 17.47 -13.46
C ALA A 97 8.68 16.26 -12.63
N LEU A 98 7.80 15.27 -12.45
CA LEU A 98 8.18 13.98 -11.90
C LEU A 98 8.83 13.10 -12.97
N ASP A 99 9.63 12.13 -12.52
CA ASP A 99 10.15 11.08 -13.37
C ASP A 99 9.01 10.22 -13.96
N LYS A 100 9.19 9.78 -15.21
CA LYS A 100 8.15 9.09 -16.00
C LYS A 100 8.19 7.56 -15.92
N LEU A 101 9.26 7.00 -15.34
CA LEU A 101 9.55 5.56 -15.44
C LEU A 101 8.50 4.66 -14.77
N VAL A 102 7.93 5.11 -13.65
CA VAL A 102 6.79 4.47 -12.97
C VAL A 102 6.03 5.55 -12.21
N THR A 103 5.08 6.18 -12.88
CA THR A 103 4.27 7.20 -12.24
C THR A 103 2.80 6.99 -12.56
N ASN A 104 1.98 7.39 -11.62
CA ASN A 104 0.53 7.42 -11.75
C ASN A 104 0.10 8.75 -12.37
N ILE A 105 1.00 9.43 -13.07
CA ILE A 105 0.80 10.78 -13.60
C ILE A 105 0.93 10.74 -15.12
N ASP A 106 -0.03 11.32 -15.84
CA ASP A 106 0.06 11.45 -17.30
C ASP A 106 1.02 12.57 -17.74
N GLU A 107 1.12 12.79 -19.05
CA GLU A 107 2.00 13.81 -19.62
C GLU A 107 1.57 15.24 -19.23
N GLU A 108 0.29 15.42 -18.92
CA GLU A 108 -0.32 16.67 -18.49
C GLU A 108 -0.18 16.95 -16.99
N GLY A 109 0.36 16.01 -16.21
CA GLY A 109 0.53 16.15 -14.76
C GLY A 109 -0.67 15.70 -13.93
N THR A 110 -1.66 15.03 -14.53
CA THR A 110 -2.85 14.54 -13.84
C THR A 110 -2.55 13.27 -13.06
N LEU A 111 -2.80 13.29 -11.76
CA LEU A 111 -2.64 12.12 -10.89
C LEU A 111 -3.83 11.16 -11.03
N TYR A 112 -3.55 9.93 -11.41
CA TYR A 112 -4.50 8.82 -11.44
C TYR A 112 -4.45 8.05 -10.13
N GLY A 113 -5.62 7.59 -9.70
CA GLY A 113 -5.73 6.77 -8.51
C GLY A 113 -7.04 6.01 -8.46
N VAL A 114 -7.30 5.45 -7.29
CA VAL A 114 -8.50 4.66 -7.00
C VAL A 114 -9.41 5.41 -6.02
N TYR A 115 -10.63 4.90 -5.84
CA TYR A 115 -11.55 5.41 -4.83
C TYR A 115 -10.97 5.21 -3.42
N GLY A 116 -10.84 6.31 -2.69
CA GLY A 116 -10.38 6.32 -1.30
C GLY A 116 -8.91 6.69 -1.13
N SER A 117 -8.62 7.37 -0.02
CA SER A 117 -7.29 7.89 0.32
C SER A 117 -6.36 6.87 0.97
N SER A 118 -6.76 5.60 1.02
CA SER A 118 -6.02 4.52 1.68
C SER A 118 -5.84 3.29 0.77
N GLY A 119 -5.74 3.52 -0.54
CA GLY A 119 -5.37 2.50 -1.52
C GLY A 119 -6.53 1.74 -2.18
N GLY A 120 -7.78 1.95 -1.76
CA GLY A 120 -8.98 1.49 -2.48
C GLY A 120 -9.12 -0.02 -2.69
N TYR A 121 -8.31 -0.86 -2.03
CA TYR A 121 -8.23 -2.31 -2.31
C TYR A 121 -9.58 -3.01 -2.17
N ALA A 122 -10.33 -2.77 -1.08
CA ALA A 122 -11.63 -3.39 -0.91
C ALA A 122 -12.62 -3.02 -2.02
N ASP A 123 -12.59 -1.79 -2.53
CA ASP A 123 -13.47 -1.36 -3.64
C ASP A 123 -13.08 -2.10 -4.93
N THR A 124 -11.79 -2.08 -5.28
CA THR A 124 -11.25 -2.75 -6.47
C THR A 124 -11.52 -4.26 -6.44
N ILE A 125 -11.21 -4.93 -5.34
CA ILE A 125 -11.40 -6.38 -5.18
C ILE A 125 -12.90 -6.72 -5.20
N PHE A 126 -13.76 -5.91 -4.58
CA PHE A 126 -15.21 -6.15 -4.59
C PHE A 126 -15.78 -6.09 -6.01
N ARG A 127 -15.39 -5.08 -6.80
CA ARG A 127 -15.81 -4.97 -8.22
C ARG A 127 -15.30 -6.14 -9.05
N TYR A 128 -14.03 -6.48 -8.87
CA TYR A 128 -13.41 -7.60 -9.58
C TYR A 128 -14.11 -8.93 -9.24
N ALA A 129 -14.39 -9.18 -7.96
CA ALA A 129 -15.10 -10.37 -7.50
C ALA A 129 -16.55 -10.41 -8.01
N ALA A 130 -17.28 -9.29 -7.96
CA ALA A 130 -18.64 -9.18 -8.49
C ALA A 130 -18.70 -9.53 -10.00
N LYS A 131 -17.79 -8.98 -10.79
CA LYS A 131 -17.69 -9.24 -12.23
C LYS A 131 -17.29 -10.68 -12.51
N THR A 132 -16.25 -11.17 -11.83
CA THR A 132 -15.64 -12.47 -12.15
C THR A 132 -16.48 -13.64 -11.66
N LEU A 133 -17.06 -13.55 -10.45
CA LEU A 133 -17.79 -14.65 -9.82
C LEU A 133 -19.28 -14.64 -10.20
N PHE A 134 -19.87 -13.47 -10.46
CA PHE A 134 -21.31 -13.32 -10.66
C PHE A 134 -21.68 -12.67 -11.99
N GLY A 135 -20.71 -12.25 -12.81
CA GLY A 135 -20.97 -11.56 -14.08
C GLY A 135 -21.57 -10.16 -13.91
N ILE A 136 -21.46 -9.56 -12.72
CA ILE A 136 -22.07 -8.26 -12.41
C ILE A 136 -21.01 -7.17 -12.46
N GLU A 137 -21.15 -6.28 -13.43
CA GLU A 137 -20.32 -5.08 -13.54
C GLU A 137 -20.92 -3.94 -12.73
N ILE A 138 -20.17 -3.44 -11.75
CA ILE A 138 -20.61 -2.34 -10.88
C ILE A 138 -19.98 -1.04 -11.36
N LYS A 139 -20.83 -0.09 -11.76
CA LYS A 139 -20.43 1.25 -12.24
C LYS A 139 -20.67 2.32 -11.18
N GLY A 140 -19.85 3.36 -11.19
CA GLY A 140 -19.93 4.46 -10.22
C GLY A 140 -19.47 4.07 -8.81
N PRO A 141 -19.63 4.96 -7.81
CA PRO A 141 -19.16 4.74 -6.45
C PRO A 141 -19.82 3.55 -5.76
N LEU A 142 -19.06 2.78 -4.96
CA LEU A 142 -19.64 1.77 -4.06
C LEU A 142 -20.23 2.43 -2.82
N GLU A 143 -21.46 2.05 -2.46
CA GLU A 143 -22.12 2.52 -1.25
C GLU A 143 -21.74 1.67 -0.04
N PHE A 144 -20.70 2.11 0.67
CA PHE A 144 -20.32 1.50 1.95
C PHE A 144 -21.24 1.98 3.07
N LYS A 145 -22.01 1.07 3.65
CA LYS A 145 -22.90 1.33 4.78
C LYS A 145 -22.10 1.41 6.09
N THR A 146 -22.33 2.47 6.86
CA THR A 146 -21.76 2.60 8.21
C THR A 146 -22.47 1.68 9.19
N ILE A 147 -21.70 0.87 9.93
CA ILE A 147 -22.26 -0.12 10.88
C ILE A 147 -22.21 0.36 12.31
N ARG A 148 -21.08 0.93 12.72
CA ARG A 148 -20.89 1.39 14.10
C ARG A 148 -20.37 2.82 14.17
N ASN A 149 -19.42 3.14 13.31
CA ASN A 149 -18.76 4.43 13.18
C ASN A 149 -18.17 4.52 11.77
N SER A 150 -17.65 5.70 11.41
CA SER A 150 -17.03 5.93 10.10
C SER A 150 -15.88 4.97 9.76
N ASP A 151 -15.25 4.37 10.78
CA ASP A 151 -14.14 3.44 10.66
C ASP A 151 -14.58 1.97 10.57
N PHE A 152 -15.88 1.69 10.57
CA PHE A 152 -16.40 0.35 10.33
C PHE A 152 -17.60 0.40 9.38
N ARG A 153 -17.32 0.08 8.11
CA ARG A 153 -18.29 0.10 7.02
C ARG A 153 -18.35 -1.24 6.30
N GLU A 154 -19.47 -1.55 5.67
CA GLU A 154 -19.65 -2.78 4.89
C GLU A 154 -20.30 -2.50 3.54
N VAL A 155 -20.07 -3.40 2.60
CA VAL A 155 -20.73 -3.44 1.29
C VAL A 155 -21.11 -4.87 0.97
N SER A 156 -22.26 -5.06 0.35
CA SER A 156 -22.78 -6.39 0.01
C SER A 156 -23.31 -6.43 -1.41
N LEU A 157 -23.11 -7.55 -2.09
CA LEU A 157 -23.73 -7.86 -3.37
C LEU A 157 -24.91 -8.80 -3.12
N GLU A 158 -26.09 -8.42 -3.61
CA GLU A 158 -27.28 -9.25 -3.56
C GLU A 158 -27.63 -9.78 -4.95
N VAL A 159 -27.87 -11.10 -5.06
CA VAL A 159 -28.30 -11.77 -6.28
C VAL A 159 -29.45 -12.69 -5.93
N GLY A 160 -30.60 -12.51 -6.59
CA GLY A 160 -31.78 -13.35 -6.32
C GLY A 160 -32.37 -13.19 -4.90
N GLY A 161 -32.07 -12.08 -4.21
CA GLY A 161 -32.51 -11.84 -2.83
C GLY A 161 -31.60 -12.46 -1.76
N GLU A 162 -30.48 -13.06 -2.16
CA GLU A 162 -29.46 -13.57 -1.24
C GLU A 162 -28.20 -12.71 -1.32
N THR A 163 -27.55 -12.47 -0.18
CA THR A 163 -26.24 -11.85 -0.14
C THR A 163 -25.18 -12.87 -0.59
N VAL A 164 -24.53 -12.60 -1.71
CA VAL A 164 -23.53 -13.49 -2.32
C VAL A 164 -22.08 -13.03 -2.14
N LEU A 165 -21.88 -11.75 -1.83
CA LEU A 165 -20.60 -11.22 -1.36
C LEU A 165 -20.83 -10.23 -0.24
N LYS A 166 -20.00 -10.28 0.80
CA LYS A 166 -20.05 -9.34 1.92
C LYS A 166 -18.64 -8.92 2.33
N PHE A 167 -18.31 -7.65 2.10
CA PHE A 167 -17.00 -7.07 2.39
C PHE A 167 -17.12 -6.06 3.52
N ALA A 168 -16.05 -5.87 4.29
CA ALA A 168 -15.99 -4.83 5.31
C ALA A 168 -14.65 -4.11 5.39
N LEU A 169 -14.73 -2.81 5.65
CA LEU A 169 -13.63 -1.94 6.04
C LEU A 169 -13.59 -1.86 7.55
N CYS A 170 -12.49 -2.28 8.17
CA CYS A 170 -12.31 -2.31 9.62
C CYS A 170 -11.06 -1.52 10.03
N TYR A 171 -11.24 -0.23 10.30
CA TYR A 171 -10.15 0.67 10.63
C TYR A 171 -10.11 0.97 12.13
N GLY A 172 -8.91 1.13 12.67
CA GLY A 172 -8.69 1.40 14.09
C GLY A 172 -8.61 0.14 14.95
N PHE A 173 -7.63 0.11 15.86
CA PHE A 173 -7.39 -1.03 16.75
C PHE A 173 -8.62 -1.50 17.54
N ARG A 174 -9.49 -0.59 17.96
CA ARG A 174 -10.74 -0.92 18.67
C ARG A 174 -11.68 -1.76 17.80
N ASN A 175 -11.85 -1.41 16.53
CA ASN A 175 -12.70 -2.17 15.62
C ASN A 175 -12.04 -3.53 15.31
N LEU A 176 -10.72 -3.54 15.08
CA LEU A 176 -9.94 -4.75 14.84
C LEU A 176 -10.08 -5.78 15.97
N GLN A 177 -9.94 -5.36 17.23
CA GLN A 177 -10.14 -6.25 18.39
C GLN A 177 -11.51 -6.93 18.39
N ASN A 178 -12.56 -6.19 18.00
CA ASN A 178 -13.92 -6.72 17.94
C ASN A 178 -14.09 -7.72 16.78
N ILE A 179 -13.53 -7.43 15.60
CA ILE A 179 -13.55 -8.35 14.46
C ILE A 179 -12.76 -9.63 14.76
N VAL A 180 -11.55 -9.53 15.31
CA VAL A 180 -10.76 -10.71 15.71
C VAL A 180 -11.53 -11.57 16.70
N ARG A 181 -12.23 -10.95 17.66
CA ARG A 181 -13.09 -11.69 18.60
C ARG A 181 -14.23 -12.41 17.87
N LYS A 182 -14.91 -11.75 16.92
CA LYS A 182 -15.98 -12.36 16.11
C LYS A 182 -15.46 -13.55 15.29
N ILE A 183 -14.30 -13.42 14.65
CA ILE A 183 -13.65 -14.49 13.89
C ILE A 183 -13.38 -15.69 14.81
N LYS A 184 -12.77 -15.47 15.98
CA LYS A 184 -12.44 -16.53 16.95
C LYS A 184 -13.64 -17.33 17.43
N ILE A 185 -14.82 -16.71 17.50
CA ILE A 185 -16.05 -17.38 17.94
C ILE A 185 -16.93 -17.86 16.78
N GLY A 186 -16.44 -17.81 15.53
CA GLY A 186 -17.19 -18.24 14.35
C GLY A 186 -18.41 -17.38 14.02
N LYS A 187 -18.39 -16.09 14.39
CA LYS A 187 -19.49 -15.13 14.14
C LYS A 187 -19.09 -13.98 13.21
N CYS A 188 -18.07 -14.20 12.37
CA CYS A 188 -17.68 -13.28 11.32
C CYS A 188 -18.26 -13.80 10.00
N ASP A 189 -19.12 -13.01 9.36
CA ASP A 189 -19.87 -13.35 8.15
C ASP A 189 -19.43 -12.53 6.93
N TYR A 190 -18.22 -11.96 6.98
CA TYR A 190 -17.59 -11.25 5.87
C TYR A 190 -16.69 -12.20 5.07
N ASP A 191 -16.79 -12.15 3.74
CA ASP A 191 -15.93 -12.89 2.81
C ASP A 191 -14.56 -12.22 2.65
N PHE A 192 -14.53 -10.90 2.83
CA PHE A 192 -13.30 -10.10 2.77
C PHE A 192 -13.32 -8.99 3.82
N LEU A 193 -12.16 -8.78 4.45
CA LEU A 193 -11.94 -7.77 5.48
C LEU A 193 -10.69 -6.97 5.14
N GLU A 194 -10.86 -5.67 4.86
CA GLU A 194 -9.74 -4.73 4.82
C GLU A 194 -9.52 -4.17 6.22
N VAL A 195 -8.30 -4.30 6.74
CA VAL A 195 -7.95 -3.90 8.10
C VAL A 195 -6.87 -2.83 8.08
N MET A 196 -7.10 -1.75 8.83
CA MET A 196 -6.08 -0.73 9.08
C MET A 196 -5.94 -0.45 10.57
N ALA A 197 -4.70 -0.28 11.04
CA ALA A 197 -4.43 0.00 12.45
C ALA A 197 -4.93 1.39 12.88
N CYS A 198 -4.80 2.38 12.00
CA CYS A 198 -5.21 3.76 12.23
C CYS A 198 -6.71 3.96 11.93
N PRO A 199 -7.46 4.64 12.81
CA PRO A 199 -8.76 5.23 12.44
C PRO A 199 -8.58 6.15 11.24
N SER A 200 -9.54 6.19 10.31
CA SER A 200 -9.49 6.98 9.07
C SER A 200 -8.32 6.62 8.12
N GLY A 201 -7.73 5.44 8.30
CA GLY A 201 -6.73 4.89 7.39
C GLY A 201 -5.43 5.71 7.32
N CYS A 202 -4.83 5.73 6.14
CA CYS A 202 -3.49 6.29 5.92
C CYS A 202 -3.40 7.80 6.16
N LEU A 203 -4.49 8.55 5.93
CA LEU A 203 -4.52 10.00 6.17
C LEU A 203 -4.25 10.39 7.63
N ASN A 204 -4.51 9.46 8.55
CA ASN A 204 -4.30 9.63 9.98
C ASN A 204 -3.13 8.75 10.50
N GLY A 205 -2.21 8.38 9.61
CA GLY A 205 -1.02 7.62 9.96
C GLY A 205 -0.14 8.35 10.98
N GLY A 206 0.56 7.58 11.83
CA GLY A 206 1.35 8.14 12.93
C GLY A 206 2.46 9.12 12.48
N GLY A 207 2.98 8.92 11.26
CA GLY A 207 4.02 9.73 10.64
C GLY A 207 3.52 10.98 9.90
N GLN A 208 2.21 11.22 9.89
CA GLN A 208 1.63 12.42 9.28
C GLN A 208 1.97 13.70 10.05
N ILE A 209 2.00 14.81 9.31
CA ILE A 209 2.11 16.16 9.86
C ILE A 209 0.97 16.39 10.86
N LYS A 210 1.31 16.93 12.03
CA LYS A 210 0.33 17.16 13.09
C LYS A 210 -0.60 18.35 12.76
N PRO A 211 -1.84 18.35 13.28
CA PRO A 211 -2.75 19.48 13.14
C PRO A 211 -2.12 20.77 13.65
N LYS A 212 -2.44 21.89 12.98
CA LYS A 212 -2.01 23.22 13.41
C LYS A 212 -2.69 23.61 14.74
N PRO A 213 -2.12 24.54 15.53
CA PRO A 213 -2.81 25.08 16.70
C PRO A 213 -4.22 25.58 16.34
N GLY A 214 -5.24 25.06 17.03
CA GLY A 214 -6.64 25.40 16.78
C GLY A 214 -7.36 24.51 15.74
N GLN A 215 -6.65 23.61 15.05
CA GLN A 215 -7.22 22.63 14.13
C GLN A 215 -7.35 21.27 14.82
N SER A 216 -8.52 20.65 14.74
CA SER A 216 -8.71 19.27 15.18
C SER A 216 -8.15 18.26 14.18
N ALA A 217 -7.79 17.06 14.65
CA ALA A 217 -7.36 15.98 13.76
C ALA A 217 -8.44 15.62 12.72
N LYS A 218 -9.71 15.66 13.11
CA LYS A 218 -10.83 15.38 12.21
C LYS A 218 -10.92 16.40 11.07
N GLU A 219 -10.75 17.69 11.35
CA GLU A 219 -10.75 18.73 10.33
C GLU A 219 -9.57 18.58 9.38
N LEU A 220 -8.39 18.23 9.88
CA LEU A 220 -7.23 17.95 9.04
C LEU A 220 -7.51 16.78 8.10
N ILE A 221 -7.96 15.63 8.63
CA ILE A 221 -8.26 14.44 7.82
C ILE A 221 -9.29 14.77 6.73
N GLN A 222 -10.37 15.48 7.09
CA GLN A 222 -11.39 15.86 6.12
C GLN A 222 -10.80 16.74 5.00
N SER A 223 -9.95 17.71 5.35
CA SER A 223 -9.31 18.57 4.36
C SER A 223 -8.38 17.79 3.42
N LEU A 224 -7.62 16.82 3.95
CA LEU A 224 -6.74 15.98 3.15
C LEU A 224 -7.53 15.07 2.21
N GLU A 225 -8.64 14.51 2.69
CA GLU A 225 -9.53 13.69 1.86
C GLU A 225 -10.15 14.52 0.72
N THR A 226 -10.62 15.74 1.02
CA THR A 226 -11.14 16.65 -0.02
C THR A 226 -10.07 16.98 -1.06
N ILE A 227 -8.86 17.36 -0.64
CA ILE A 227 -7.76 17.66 -1.57
C ILE A 227 -7.45 16.44 -2.43
N TYR A 228 -7.38 15.24 -1.86
CA TYR A 228 -7.12 14.03 -2.63
C TYR A 228 -8.22 13.80 -3.67
N MET A 229 -9.50 13.88 -3.29
CA MET A 229 -10.62 13.64 -4.21
C MET A 229 -10.74 14.71 -5.31
N GLU A 230 -10.28 15.93 -5.06
CA GLU A 230 -10.29 17.02 -6.06
C GLU A 230 -9.14 16.92 -7.06
N ASN A 231 -8.01 16.32 -6.67
CA ASN A 231 -6.78 16.29 -7.48
C ASN A 231 -6.45 14.91 -8.05
N VAL A 232 -7.23 13.88 -7.75
CA VAL A 232 -7.04 12.52 -8.25
C VAL A 232 -8.14 12.14 -9.21
N LEU A 233 -7.76 11.81 -10.45
CA LEU A 233 -8.65 11.22 -11.42
C LEU A 233 -8.78 9.72 -11.13
N VAL A 234 -10.00 9.30 -10.77
CA VAL A 234 -10.27 7.89 -10.50
C VAL A 234 -10.20 7.09 -11.80
N ALA A 235 -9.39 6.04 -11.82
CA ALA A 235 -9.26 5.11 -12.92
C ALA A 235 -9.32 3.65 -12.45
N ASP A 236 -9.70 2.77 -13.37
CA ASP A 236 -9.66 1.33 -13.12
C ASP A 236 -8.19 0.85 -13.21
N PRO A 237 -7.59 0.32 -12.13
CA PRO A 237 -6.21 -0.15 -12.16
C PRO A 237 -5.99 -1.29 -13.16
N PHE A 238 -7.03 -2.06 -13.51
CA PHE A 238 -6.94 -3.11 -14.53
C PHE A 238 -6.83 -2.57 -15.96
N GLU A 239 -7.16 -1.30 -16.18
CA GLU A 239 -7.02 -0.64 -17.48
C GLU A 239 -5.68 0.12 -17.63
N ASN A 240 -4.83 0.11 -16.60
CA ASN A 240 -3.55 0.81 -16.65
C ASN A 240 -2.59 0.16 -17.67
N PRO A 241 -2.22 0.87 -18.76
CA PRO A 241 -1.37 0.31 -19.81
C PRO A 241 0.04 -0.01 -19.31
N LEU A 242 0.60 0.74 -18.37
CA LEU A 242 1.93 0.47 -17.79
C LEU A 242 1.94 -0.86 -17.05
N ILE A 243 0.88 -1.15 -16.30
CA ILE A 243 0.75 -2.42 -15.58
C ILE A 243 0.53 -3.58 -16.54
N LYS A 244 -0.27 -3.39 -17.61
CA LYS A 244 -0.43 -4.41 -18.66
C LYS A 244 0.91 -4.75 -19.33
N SER A 245 1.66 -3.73 -19.77
CA SER A 245 3.01 -3.92 -20.33
C SER A 245 3.95 -4.61 -19.35
N LEU A 246 3.92 -4.24 -18.06
CA LEU A 246 4.74 -4.89 -17.04
C LEU A 246 4.46 -6.39 -16.92
N TYR A 247 3.19 -6.81 -16.99
CA TYR A 247 2.84 -8.23 -17.03
C TYR A 247 3.29 -8.87 -18.34
N ASP A 248 2.89 -8.32 -19.48
CA ASP A 248 3.16 -8.89 -20.79
C ASP A 248 4.67 -9.05 -21.08
N GLU A 249 5.50 -8.11 -20.65
CA GLU A 249 6.93 -8.06 -20.94
C GLU A 249 7.78 -8.73 -19.86
N TRP A 250 7.33 -8.74 -18.60
CA TRP A 250 8.18 -9.15 -17.49
C TRP A 250 7.52 -10.09 -16.48
N LEU A 251 6.38 -9.74 -15.87
CA LEU A 251 5.77 -10.56 -14.81
C LEU A 251 4.98 -11.77 -15.32
N GLU A 252 4.85 -11.90 -16.64
CA GLU A 252 4.03 -12.87 -17.36
C GLU A 252 2.53 -12.63 -17.16
N GLN A 253 1.89 -13.34 -16.23
CA GLN A 253 0.47 -13.23 -15.94
C GLN A 253 0.23 -13.15 -14.42
N PRO A 254 -0.86 -12.51 -13.97
CA PRO A 254 -1.21 -12.49 -12.56
C PRO A 254 -1.22 -13.91 -11.95
N GLY A 255 -0.46 -14.11 -10.88
CA GLY A 255 -0.34 -15.40 -10.22
C GLY A 255 0.62 -16.41 -10.88
N SER A 256 1.41 -16.01 -11.87
CA SER A 256 2.58 -16.77 -12.33
C SER A 256 3.58 -16.99 -11.17
N GLU A 257 4.46 -17.98 -11.27
CA GLU A 257 5.50 -18.18 -10.25
C GLU A 257 6.46 -17.00 -10.18
N LYS A 258 6.74 -16.36 -11.33
CA LYS A 258 7.52 -15.12 -11.39
C LYS A 258 6.81 -13.97 -10.67
N ALA A 259 5.53 -13.73 -10.96
CA ALA A 259 4.76 -12.70 -10.27
C ALA A 259 4.63 -12.98 -8.78
N LYS A 260 4.42 -14.24 -8.36
CA LYS A 260 4.39 -14.59 -6.93
C LYS A 260 5.73 -14.32 -6.25
N GLY A 261 6.84 -14.73 -6.85
CA GLY A 261 8.18 -14.55 -6.27
C GLY A 261 8.53 -13.08 -6.03
N LEU A 262 8.00 -12.18 -6.87
CA LEU A 262 8.30 -10.74 -6.80
C LEU A 262 7.23 -9.96 -6.01
N MET A 263 5.95 -10.23 -6.25
CA MET A 263 4.81 -9.43 -5.75
C MET A 263 4.17 -9.97 -4.46
N HIS A 264 4.53 -11.19 -4.00
CA HIS A 264 3.92 -11.80 -2.81
C HIS A 264 4.93 -11.95 -1.68
N THR A 265 4.42 -11.96 -0.44
CA THR A 265 5.22 -12.24 0.76
C THR A 265 4.51 -13.24 1.66
N GLU A 266 5.24 -13.71 2.68
CA GLU A 266 4.74 -14.61 3.71
C GLU A 266 4.69 -13.91 5.08
N TYR A 267 3.99 -14.51 6.04
CA TYR A 267 3.96 -14.02 7.41
C TYR A 267 4.58 -15.03 8.35
N HIS A 268 5.47 -14.56 9.19
CA HIS A 268 6.14 -15.37 10.19
C HIS A 268 5.56 -15.12 11.57
N PRO A 269 5.30 -16.16 12.38
CA PRO A 269 4.90 -15.99 13.76
C PRO A 269 5.98 -15.21 14.52
N VAL A 270 5.61 -14.14 15.20
CA VAL A 270 6.53 -13.41 16.07
C VAL A 270 6.90 -14.32 17.25
N VAL A 271 8.12 -14.85 17.24
CA VAL A 271 8.66 -15.65 18.35
C VAL A 271 8.93 -14.71 19.52
N LYS A 272 7.98 -14.60 20.44
CA LYS A 272 8.21 -13.88 21.70
C LYS A 272 9.34 -14.58 22.45
N SER A 273 10.41 -13.86 22.78
CA SER A 273 11.41 -14.38 23.70
C SER A 273 10.74 -14.75 25.04
N ILE A 274 11.26 -15.77 25.72
CA ILE A 274 10.78 -16.22 27.04
C ILE A 274 10.64 -15.04 28.01
N THR A 275 11.54 -14.05 27.90
CA THR A 275 11.53 -12.81 28.70
C THR A 275 10.29 -11.95 28.46
N ALA A 276 9.77 -11.89 27.23
CA ALA A 276 8.54 -11.13 26.90
C ALA A 276 7.25 -11.86 27.35
N GLN A 277 7.31 -13.18 27.56
CA GLN A 277 6.19 -13.94 28.12
C GLN A 277 6.07 -13.77 29.64
N LEU A 278 7.20 -13.66 30.35
CA LEU A 278 7.23 -13.50 31.80
C LEU A 278 6.75 -12.13 32.31
N GLN A 279 6.76 -11.08 31.48
CA GLN A 279 6.23 -9.76 31.84
C GLN A 279 4.70 -9.64 31.67
N ASN A 280 4.02 -10.67 31.16
CA ASN A 280 2.57 -10.70 30.94
C ASN A 280 1.82 -11.60 31.94
N TRP A 281 2.44 -11.96 33.07
CA TRP A 281 1.81 -12.68 34.19
C TRP A 281 1.81 -11.82 35.44
#